data_AF-A0A524L9K3-F1
#
_entry.id   AF-A0A524L9K3-F1
#
_cell.length_a   1.000
_cell.length_b   1.000
_cell.length_c   1.000
_cell.angle_alpha   90.00
_cell.angle_beta   90.00
_cell.angle_gamma   90.00
#
_symmetry.space_group_name_H-M   'P 1'
#
loop_
_entity.id
_entity.type
_entity.pdbx_description
1 polymer ?
#
loop_
_entity_poly.entity_id
_entity_poly.type
_entity_poly.pdbx_seq_one_letter_code
_entity_poly.pdbx_strand_id
1 'polypeptide(L)'
;MGRLSALTAVALLAASPALGDPSVESGSGQRAFFGDLHLHTSYSMDAVILGGTLTTLDDAYRFAQGQPVVHRGQALQLDRPLDFLAVTDHAEQMGVGRDLYDARTAVGKSDLGRRFRERLGATTDELRALFQSKNPIPGVDTGPTLRDAWQREMEAAQRYNRPGSFTTFLGFEWSATPEQQNLHRNVIFR
;
A
#
# COMPACT_ATOMS: atom_id res chain seq x y z
N MET A 1 -0.60 -15.86 74.05
CA MET A 1 -0.12 -16.64 72.88
C MET A 1 -1.34 -17.34 72.28
N GLY A 2 -2.09 -16.85 71.30
CA GLY A 2 -1.74 -16.00 70.16
C GLY A 2 -1.56 -16.85 68.90
N ARG A 3 -2.63 -17.45 68.37
CA ARG A 3 -2.68 -18.03 67.01
C ARG A 3 -4.07 -17.85 66.39
N LEU A 4 -4.21 -16.76 65.63
CA LEU A 4 -5.27 -16.57 64.64
C LEU A 4 -4.94 -17.46 63.44
N SER A 5 -5.83 -18.38 63.07
CA SER A 5 -5.77 -19.07 61.79
C SER A 5 -6.44 -18.20 60.74
N ALA A 6 -5.66 -17.67 59.80
CA ALA A 6 -6.18 -16.94 58.66
C ALA A 6 -6.77 -17.94 57.64
N LEU A 7 -8.08 -17.85 57.40
CA LEU A 7 -8.71 -18.47 56.24
C LEU A 7 -8.40 -17.62 55.01
N THR A 8 -7.56 -18.15 54.12
CA THR A 8 -7.32 -17.57 52.80
C THR A 8 -8.46 -17.99 51.88
N ALA A 9 -9.36 -17.07 51.56
CA ALA A 9 -10.35 -17.28 50.50
C ALA A 9 -9.65 -17.07 49.15
N VAL A 10 -9.49 -18.14 48.36
CA VAL A 10 -9.09 -18.05 46.96
C VAL A 10 -10.34 -17.72 46.15
N ALA A 11 -10.46 -16.47 45.69
CA ALA A 11 -11.47 -16.09 44.72
C ALA A 11 -11.04 -16.60 43.33
N LEU A 12 -11.76 -17.59 42.79
CA LEU A 12 -11.68 -17.88 41.36
C LEU A 12 -12.35 -16.73 40.60
N LEU A 13 -11.55 -15.86 39.98
CA LEU A 13 -12.02 -14.98 38.92
C LEU A 13 -12.22 -15.81 37.66
N ALA A 14 -13.47 -16.16 37.36
CA ALA A 14 -13.85 -16.58 36.03
C ALA A 14 -13.72 -15.37 35.09
N ALA A 15 -12.74 -15.39 34.19
CA ALA A 15 -12.67 -14.43 33.10
C ALA A 15 -13.81 -14.74 32.11
N SER A 16 -14.81 -13.87 32.04
CA SER A 16 -15.81 -13.92 30.97
C SER A 16 -15.12 -13.62 29.63
N PRO A 17 -15.34 -14.41 28.56
CA PRO A 17 -14.92 -13.97 27.24
C PRO A 17 -15.92 -12.90 26.81
N ALA A 18 -15.47 -11.65 26.70
CA ALA A 18 -16.20 -10.63 25.95
C ALA A 18 -16.04 -10.94 24.46
N LEU A 19 -16.74 -11.97 23.98
CA LEU A 19 -16.99 -12.14 22.56
C LEU A 19 -18.01 -11.06 22.19
N GLY A 20 -17.53 -10.02 21.50
CA GLY A 20 -18.39 -8.98 20.96
C GLY A 20 -19.44 -9.60 20.04
N ASP A 21 -20.70 -9.30 20.32
CA ASP A 21 -21.85 -9.74 19.54
C ASP A 21 -21.78 -9.14 18.11
N PRO A 22 -21.84 -9.95 17.03
CA PRO A 22 -21.81 -9.45 15.66
C PRO A 22 -23.10 -8.71 15.25
N SER A 23 -24.09 -8.60 16.14
CA SER A 23 -25.42 -8.04 15.86
C SER A 23 -25.68 -6.64 16.44
N VAL A 24 -24.65 -5.81 16.66
CA VAL A 24 -24.88 -4.38 16.90
C VAL A 24 -25.38 -3.72 15.60
N GLU A 25 -26.69 -3.81 15.36
CA GLU A 25 -27.38 -2.82 14.54
C GLU A 25 -27.17 -1.45 15.21
N SER A 26 -26.30 -0.65 14.60
CA SER A 26 -26.10 0.77 14.94
C SER A 26 -27.37 1.55 14.56
N GLY A 27 -28.40 1.41 15.37
CA GLY A 27 -29.55 2.30 15.40
C GLY A 27 -29.14 3.63 16.03
N SER A 28 -28.49 4.50 15.23
CA SER A 28 -28.43 5.98 15.37
C SER A 28 -27.19 6.57 14.66
N GLY A 29 -27.24 6.73 13.33
CA GLY A 29 -26.47 7.75 12.57
C GLY A 29 -24.93 7.78 12.67
N GLN A 30 -24.28 6.92 13.45
CA GLN A 30 -22.85 6.92 13.71
C GLN A 30 -22.28 5.57 13.29
N ARG A 31 -22.03 5.44 11.99
CA ARG A 31 -21.27 4.32 11.43
C ARG A 31 -19.80 4.71 11.43
N ALA A 32 -18.97 4.01 12.20
CA ALA A 32 -17.53 4.11 12.04
C ALA A 32 -17.13 3.43 10.74
N PHE A 33 -16.31 4.10 9.93
CA PHE A 33 -15.74 3.56 8.71
C PHE A 33 -14.28 3.20 8.95
N PHE A 34 -13.86 2.04 8.47
CA PHE A 34 -12.52 1.52 8.61
C PHE A 34 -11.88 1.38 7.23
N GLY A 35 -10.69 1.94 7.04
CA GLY A 35 -10.05 1.94 5.74
C GLY A 35 -8.60 2.36 5.83
N ASP A 36 -7.95 2.35 4.68
CA ASP A 36 -6.54 2.68 4.54
C ASP A 36 -6.37 3.86 3.57
N LEU A 37 -5.49 4.79 3.92
CA LEU A 37 -5.19 5.97 3.12
C LEU A 37 -3.74 6.00 2.66
N HIS A 38 -2.98 4.92 2.89
CA HIS A 38 -1.56 4.85 2.60
C HIS A 38 -1.17 3.43 2.14
N LEU A 39 -1.43 3.13 0.87
CA LEU A 39 -1.09 1.84 0.27
C LEU A 39 -0.32 2.03 -1.03
N HIS A 40 0.82 1.34 -1.14
CA HIS A 40 1.63 1.30 -2.35
C HIS A 40 1.43 -0.03 -3.10
N THR A 41 1.47 0.06 -4.42
CA THR A 41 1.38 -1.05 -5.36
C THR A 41 2.65 -1.13 -6.20
N SER A 42 2.66 -2.02 -7.19
CA SER A 42 3.73 -2.10 -8.20
C SER A 42 3.95 -0.82 -9.02
N TYR A 43 3.07 0.18 -8.89
CA TYR A 43 3.30 1.50 -9.48
C TYR A 43 4.20 2.40 -8.63
N SER A 44 4.42 2.08 -7.34
CA SER A 44 5.41 2.77 -6.53
C SER A 44 6.81 2.16 -6.67
N MET A 45 7.82 3.02 -6.74
CA MET A 45 9.22 2.60 -6.90
C MET A 45 9.73 1.78 -5.71
N ASP A 46 9.42 2.22 -4.50
CA ASP A 46 9.84 1.61 -3.24
C ASP A 46 9.21 0.22 -3.05
N ALA A 47 7.93 0.06 -3.38
CA ALA A 47 7.22 -1.21 -3.31
C ALA A 47 7.87 -2.26 -4.23
N VAL A 48 8.31 -1.86 -5.42
CA VAL A 48 9.00 -2.78 -6.33
C VAL A 48 10.45 -3.03 -5.90
N ILE A 49 11.24 -1.99 -5.66
CA ILE A 49 12.69 -2.12 -5.46
C ILE A 49 13.05 -2.56 -4.03
N LEU A 50 12.38 -2.01 -3.01
CA LEU A 50 12.64 -2.32 -1.60
C LEU A 50 11.66 -3.39 -1.09
N GLY A 51 10.39 -3.23 -1.45
CA GLY A 51 9.31 -4.12 -1.06
C GLY A 51 9.22 -5.39 -1.89
N GLY A 52 9.98 -5.53 -3.00
CA GLY A 52 9.99 -6.72 -3.84
C GLY A 52 8.60 -7.23 -4.23
N THR A 53 7.60 -6.34 -4.33
CA THR A 53 6.22 -6.70 -4.62
C THR A 53 5.83 -6.31 -6.03
N LEU A 54 4.98 -7.13 -6.64
CA LEU A 54 4.31 -6.85 -7.90
C LEU A 54 2.79 -6.79 -7.71
N THR A 55 2.31 -6.54 -6.48
CA THR A 55 0.89 -6.31 -6.17
C THR A 55 0.32 -5.29 -7.17
N THR A 56 -0.70 -5.67 -7.91
CA THR A 56 -1.34 -4.79 -8.88
C THR A 56 -2.35 -3.86 -8.22
N LEU A 57 -2.78 -2.82 -8.93
CA LEU A 57 -3.92 -1.98 -8.50
C LEU A 57 -5.18 -2.82 -8.28
N ASP A 58 -5.43 -3.80 -9.17
CA ASP A 58 -6.56 -4.73 -9.06
C ASP A 58 -6.46 -5.58 -7.79
N ASP A 59 -5.27 -6.12 -7.48
CA ASP A 59 -5.04 -6.89 -6.25
C ASP A 59 -5.30 -6.03 -5.00
N ALA A 60 -4.81 -4.79 -4.98
CA ALA A 60 -4.99 -3.88 -3.85
C ALA A 60 -6.47 -3.64 -3.53
N TYR A 61 -7.27 -3.28 -4.54
CA TYR A 61 -8.70 -3.05 -4.33
C TYR A 61 -9.47 -4.33 -4.01
N ARG A 62 -9.16 -5.45 -4.68
CA ARG A 62 -9.78 -6.75 -4.39
C ARG A 62 -9.50 -7.18 -2.95
N PHE A 63 -8.26 -7.04 -2.49
CA PHE A 63 -7.86 -7.36 -1.13
C PHE A 63 -8.58 -6.48 -0.11
N ALA A 64 -8.65 -5.17 -0.36
CA ALA A 64 -9.40 -4.24 0.50
C ALA A 64 -10.90 -4.59 0.57
N GLN A 65 -11.49 -5.11 -0.50
CA GLN A 65 -12.86 -5.62 -0.52
C GLN A 65 -13.01 -7.03 0.10
N GLY A 66 -11.97 -7.56 0.73
CA GLY A 66 -11.95 -8.85 1.41
C GLY A 66 -11.87 -10.05 0.48
N GLN A 67 -11.48 -9.87 -0.79
CA GLN A 67 -11.21 -11.00 -1.68
C GLN A 67 -9.81 -11.56 -1.41
N PRO A 68 -9.60 -12.88 -1.57
CA PRO A 68 -8.27 -13.45 -1.47
C PRO A 68 -7.37 -12.97 -2.62
N VAL A 69 -6.12 -12.65 -2.31
CA VAL A 69 -5.07 -12.33 -3.29
C VAL A 69 -3.82 -13.14 -3.00
N VAL A 70 -3.01 -13.40 -4.04
CA VAL A 70 -1.72 -14.08 -3.86
C VAL A 70 -0.63 -13.02 -3.77
N HIS A 71 0.04 -12.95 -2.63
CA HIS A 71 1.17 -12.07 -2.41
C HIS A 71 2.40 -12.92 -2.05
N ARG A 72 3.47 -12.82 -2.85
CA ARG A 72 4.72 -13.57 -2.65
C ARG A 72 4.52 -15.08 -2.46
N GLY A 73 3.57 -15.65 -3.22
CA GLY A 73 3.25 -17.09 -3.19
C GLY A 73 2.33 -17.53 -2.04
N GLN A 74 1.88 -16.61 -1.19
CA GLN A 74 0.94 -16.89 -0.11
C GLN A 74 -0.43 -16.29 -0.44
N ALA A 75 -1.50 -17.06 -0.20
CA ALA A 75 -2.86 -16.54 -0.26
C ALA A 75 -3.13 -15.72 1.01
N LEU A 76 -3.49 -14.46 0.83
CA LEU A 76 -3.85 -13.53 1.90
C LEU A 76 -5.28 -13.05 1.70
N GLN A 77 -6.01 -12.86 2.79
CA GLN A 77 -7.35 -12.29 2.80
C GLN A 77 -7.55 -11.51 4.10
N LEU A 78 -8.24 -10.37 4.04
CA LEU A 78 -8.65 -9.65 5.23
C LEU A 78 -9.80 -10.39 5.93
N ASP A 79 -9.76 -10.49 7.26
CA ASP A 79 -10.87 -11.05 8.05
C ASP A 79 -12.15 -10.22 7.92
N ARG A 80 -12.00 -8.91 7.68
CA ARG A 80 -13.08 -7.97 7.41
C ARG A 80 -12.70 -7.05 6.25
N PRO A 81 -13.57 -6.87 5.23
CA PRO A 81 -13.38 -5.87 4.19
C PRO A 81 -13.27 -4.45 4.76
N LEU A 82 -12.47 -3.61 4.11
CA LEU A 82 -12.41 -2.17 4.37
C LEU A 82 -13.64 -1.47 3.78
N ASP A 83 -14.01 -0.35 4.38
CA ASP A 83 -15.03 0.56 3.90
C ASP A 83 -14.48 1.52 2.83
N PHE A 84 -13.17 1.81 2.88
CA PHE A 84 -12.51 2.65 1.89
C PHE A 84 -11.02 2.34 1.72
N LEU A 85 -10.48 2.69 0.56
CA LEU A 85 -9.05 2.63 0.26
C LEU A 85 -8.61 3.85 -0.58
N ALA A 86 -7.48 4.46 -0.21
CA ALA A 86 -6.66 5.23 -1.12
C ALA A 86 -5.41 4.42 -1.49
N VAL A 87 -5.22 4.17 -2.79
CA VAL A 87 -3.88 3.83 -3.29
C VAL A 87 -3.13 5.16 -3.39
N THR A 88 -1.91 5.19 -2.87
CA THR A 88 -1.09 6.39 -2.80
C THR A 88 0.33 6.06 -3.21
N ASP A 89 0.49 5.61 -4.46
CA ASP A 89 1.81 5.35 -5.02
C ASP A 89 2.65 6.65 -5.08
N HIS A 90 3.99 6.55 -5.00
CA HIS A 90 4.87 7.71 -5.05
C HIS A 90 4.74 8.49 -6.38
N ALA A 91 4.54 9.80 -6.29
CA ALA A 91 4.42 10.69 -7.43
C ALA A 91 5.73 10.86 -8.23
N GLU A 92 6.88 10.78 -7.58
CA GLU A 92 8.18 11.19 -8.14
C GLU A 92 8.64 10.28 -9.27
N GLN A 93 8.34 8.97 -9.20
CA GLN A 93 8.73 7.97 -10.20
C GLN A 93 7.65 6.92 -10.42
N MET A 94 6.38 7.35 -10.39
CA MET A 94 5.23 6.48 -10.56
C MET A 94 5.33 5.65 -11.84
N GLY A 95 5.18 4.33 -11.72
CA GLY A 95 5.26 3.34 -12.80
C GLY A 95 6.67 2.94 -13.23
N VAL A 96 7.70 3.75 -12.94
CA VAL A 96 9.07 3.50 -13.44
C VAL A 96 9.64 2.19 -12.88
N GLY A 97 9.39 1.88 -11.61
CA GLY A 97 9.86 0.65 -10.97
C GLY A 97 9.38 -0.61 -11.69
N ARG A 98 8.11 -0.65 -12.10
CA ARG A 98 7.55 -1.72 -12.92
C ARG A 98 8.16 -1.73 -14.33
N ASP A 99 8.24 -0.57 -14.96
CA ASP A 99 8.69 -0.46 -16.34
C ASP A 99 10.15 -0.90 -16.54
N LEU A 100 10.99 -0.87 -15.50
CA LEU A 100 12.34 -1.45 -15.53
C LEU A 100 12.32 -2.92 -15.95
N TYR A 101 11.27 -3.66 -15.59
CA TYR A 101 11.12 -5.07 -15.91
C TYR A 101 10.38 -5.34 -17.24
N ASP A 102 9.84 -4.31 -17.91
CA ASP A 102 9.11 -4.46 -19.18
C ASP A 102 9.96 -4.01 -20.37
N ALA A 103 10.51 -4.95 -21.14
CA ALA A 103 11.36 -4.68 -22.30
C ALA A 103 10.67 -3.90 -23.44
N ARG A 104 9.35 -3.68 -23.36
CA ARG A 104 8.60 -2.93 -24.38
C ARG A 104 8.66 -1.42 -24.13
N THR A 105 8.86 -0.99 -22.89
CA THR A 105 8.84 0.42 -22.47
C THR A 105 10.19 1.10 -22.74
N ALA A 106 10.21 2.44 -22.76
CA ALA A 106 11.46 3.20 -22.92
C ALA A 106 12.41 2.97 -21.73
N VAL A 107 11.87 2.94 -20.51
CA VAL A 107 12.58 2.62 -19.27
C VAL A 107 13.18 1.22 -19.34
N GLY A 108 12.42 0.20 -19.74
CA GLY A 108 12.92 -1.16 -19.85
C GLY A 108 14.00 -1.33 -20.94
N LYS A 109 13.94 -0.57 -22.03
CA LYS A 109 14.97 -0.60 -23.08
C LYS A 109 16.29 0.04 -22.67
N SER A 110 16.31 0.82 -21.59
CA SER A 110 17.55 1.39 -21.05
C SER A 110 18.53 0.32 -20.55
N ASP A 111 19.81 0.69 -20.43
CA ASP A 111 20.82 -0.18 -19.82
C ASP A 111 20.46 -0.59 -18.39
N LEU A 112 19.84 0.33 -17.63
CA LEU A 112 19.36 0.06 -16.28
C LEU A 112 18.24 -1.00 -16.31
N GLY A 113 17.23 -0.82 -17.16
CA GLY A 113 16.15 -1.79 -17.33
C GLY A 113 16.65 -3.17 -17.75
N ARG A 114 17.61 -3.23 -18.69
CA ARG A 114 18.27 -4.50 -19.06
C ARG A 114 18.89 -5.18 -17.83
N ARG A 115 19.68 -4.46 -17.02
CA ARG A 115 20.31 -5.03 -15.82
C ARG A 115 19.29 -5.51 -14.78
N PHE A 116 18.17 -4.81 -14.60
CA PHE A 116 17.11 -5.27 -13.70
C PHE A 116 16.49 -6.59 -14.17
N ARG A 117 16.20 -6.74 -15.47
CA ARG A 117 15.68 -8.00 -16.03
C ARG A 117 16.68 -9.16 -15.97
N GLU A 118 17.97 -8.85 -16.13
CA GLU A 118 19.06 -9.82 -16.02
C GLU A 118 19.46 -10.11 -14.55
N ARG A 119 18.79 -9.48 -13.57
CA ARG A 119 19.08 -9.59 -12.13
C ARG A 119 20.50 -9.16 -11.74
N LEU A 120 21.07 -8.25 -12.52
CA LEU A 120 22.38 -7.63 -12.25
C LEU A 120 22.28 -6.42 -11.30
N GLY A 121 21.06 -5.92 -11.08
CA GLY A 121 20.78 -4.82 -10.15
C GLY A 121 21.18 -3.43 -10.69
N ALA A 122 21.28 -2.48 -9.77
CA ALA A 122 21.64 -1.09 -10.01
C ALA A 122 22.84 -0.69 -9.16
N THR A 123 23.61 0.29 -9.62
CA THR A 123 24.67 0.90 -8.80
C THR A 123 24.06 1.75 -7.69
N THR A 124 24.85 2.11 -6.68
CA THR A 124 24.42 3.02 -5.61
C THR A 124 23.97 4.37 -6.16
N ASP A 125 24.64 4.89 -7.18
CA ASP A 125 24.29 6.18 -7.78
C ASP A 125 22.99 6.11 -8.58
N GLU A 126 22.73 4.99 -9.25
CA GLU A 126 21.48 4.75 -9.97
C GLU A 126 20.31 4.57 -9.01
N LEU A 127 20.50 3.84 -7.90
CA LEU A 127 19.49 3.75 -6.85
C LEU A 127 19.21 5.14 -6.27
N ARG A 128 20.24 5.93 -5.97
CA ARG A 128 20.05 7.31 -5.51
C ARG A 128 19.27 8.14 -6.53
N ALA A 129 19.60 8.02 -7.82
CA ALA A 129 18.89 8.73 -8.88
C ALA A 129 17.41 8.32 -8.97
N LEU A 130 17.10 7.02 -8.89
CA LEU A 130 15.74 6.49 -8.89
C LEU A 130 14.86 7.04 -7.75
N PHE A 131 15.45 7.39 -6.60
CA PHE A 131 14.69 7.89 -5.46
C PHE A 131 14.73 9.42 -5.29
N GLN A 132 15.68 10.11 -5.92
CA GLN A 132 15.94 11.54 -5.61
C GLN A 132 16.00 12.45 -6.84
N SER A 133 16.06 11.89 -8.05
CA SER A 133 16.18 12.67 -9.29
C SER A 133 14.85 12.77 -10.02
N LYS A 134 14.62 13.90 -10.69
CA LYS A 134 13.54 14.05 -11.68
C LYS A 134 13.83 13.27 -12.97
N ASN A 135 15.10 13.09 -13.31
CA ASN A 135 15.58 12.36 -14.47
C ASN A 135 16.46 11.21 -13.98
N PRO A 136 15.85 10.11 -13.50
CA PRO A 136 16.60 9.06 -12.81
C PRO A 136 17.41 8.17 -13.77
N ILE A 137 17.04 8.14 -15.05
CA ILE A 137 17.66 7.30 -16.07
C ILE A 137 18.19 8.21 -17.19
N PRO A 138 19.52 8.33 -17.35
CA PRO A 138 20.11 9.17 -18.39
C PRO A 138 19.60 8.81 -19.79
N GLY A 139 19.19 9.82 -20.56
CA GLY A 139 18.72 9.64 -21.94
C GLY A 139 17.31 9.05 -22.10
N VAL A 140 16.57 8.86 -21.01
CA VAL A 140 15.20 8.34 -21.03
C VAL A 140 14.23 9.36 -20.48
N ASP A 141 13.22 9.73 -21.28
CA ASP A 141 12.07 10.51 -20.81
C ASP A 141 11.09 9.59 -20.08
N THR A 142 10.96 9.75 -18.77
CA THR A 142 10.01 8.99 -17.93
C THR A 142 8.62 9.64 -17.87
N GLY A 143 8.44 10.86 -18.38
CA GLY A 143 7.17 11.58 -18.35
C GLY A 143 5.98 10.80 -18.90
N PRO A 144 6.10 10.07 -20.04
CA PRO A 144 5.05 9.19 -20.53
C PRO A 144 4.68 8.06 -19.55
N THR A 145 5.67 7.45 -18.89
CA THR A 145 5.43 6.40 -17.89
C THR A 145 4.65 6.95 -16.70
N LEU A 146 5.03 8.11 -16.16
CA LEU A 146 4.32 8.74 -15.04
C LEU A 146 2.87 9.08 -15.41
N ARG A 147 2.63 9.60 -16.62
CA ARG A 147 1.27 9.94 -17.08
C ARG A 147 0.40 8.69 -17.28
N ASP A 148 0.94 7.63 -17.89
CA ASP A 148 0.22 6.36 -18.06
C ASP A 148 -0.07 5.69 -16.70
N ALA A 149 0.90 5.72 -15.78
CA ALA A 149 0.73 5.21 -14.42
C ALA A 149 -0.41 5.92 -13.68
N TRP A 150 -0.39 7.26 -13.65
CA TRP A 150 -1.43 8.05 -13.01
C TRP A 150 -2.81 7.79 -13.64
N GLN A 151 -2.87 7.70 -14.98
CA GLN A 151 -4.10 7.37 -15.69
C GLN A 151 -4.66 6.01 -15.25
N ARG A 152 -3.81 4.99 -15.10
CA ARG A 152 -4.23 3.66 -14.66
C ARG A 152 -4.67 3.62 -13.20
N GLU A 153 -4.03 4.38 -12.32
CA GLU A 153 -4.45 4.52 -10.93
C GLU A 153 -5.84 5.16 -10.84
N MET A 154 -6.08 6.24 -11.59
CA MET A 154 -7.41 6.86 -11.73
C MET A 154 -8.46 5.86 -12.25
N GLU A 155 -8.14 5.12 -13.32
CA GLU A 155 -9.04 4.13 -13.90
C GLU A 155 -9.36 2.99 -12.93
N ALA A 156 -8.37 2.52 -12.17
CA ALA A 156 -8.57 1.47 -11.17
C ALA A 156 -9.45 1.98 -10.02
N ALA A 157 -9.15 3.15 -9.44
CA ALA A 157 -9.97 3.76 -8.40
C ALA A 157 -11.43 3.87 -8.85
N GLN A 158 -11.68 4.44 -10.03
CA GLN A 158 -13.03 4.56 -10.60
C GLN A 158 -13.70 3.20 -10.80
N ARG A 159 -12.96 2.20 -11.31
CA ARG A 159 -13.48 0.86 -11.57
C ARG A 159 -13.90 0.13 -10.30
N TYR A 160 -13.22 0.34 -9.17
CA TYR A 160 -13.53 -0.34 -7.91
C TYR A 160 -14.42 0.45 -6.96
N ASN A 161 -14.65 1.74 -7.21
CA ASN A 161 -15.58 2.52 -6.40
C ASN A 161 -17.00 1.92 -6.45
N ARG A 162 -17.58 1.60 -5.29
CA ARG A 162 -18.94 1.08 -5.13
C ARG A 162 -19.69 1.96 -4.13
N PRO A 163 -20.23 3.11 -4.55
CA PRO A 163 -20.89 4.05 -3.66
C PRO A 163 -21.88 3.38 -2.70
N GLY A 164 -21.75 3.67 -1.41
CA GLY A 164 -22.58 3.07 -0.36
C GLY A 164 -22.10 1.72 0.19
N SER A 165 -21.09 1.09 -0.41
CA SER A 165 -20.51 -0.18 0.06
C SER A 165 -18.98 -0.21 0.15
N PHE A 166 -18.28 0.46 -0.77
CA PHE A 166 -16.83 0.63 -0.74
C PHE A 166 -16.44 1.91 -1.48
N THR A 167 -15.69 2.80 -0.83
CA THR A 167 -15.27 4.08 -1.40
C THR A 167 -13.79 4.04 -1.77
N THR A 168 -13.47 4.40 -3.01
CA THR A 168 -12.07 4.67 -3.39
C THR A 168 -11.79 6.15 -3.28
N PHE A 169 -10.68 6.50 -2.65
CA PHE A 169 -10.12 7.84 -2.73
C PHE A 169 -9.02 7.87 -3.78
N LEU A 170 -9.13 8.80 -4.72
CA LEU A 170 -8.05 9.06 -5.67
C LEU A 170 -6.98 9.89 -4.97
N GLY A 171 -5.72 9.45 -5.03
CA GLY A 171 -4.62 10.17 -4.42
C GLY A 171 -3.27 9.65 -4.88
N PHE A 172 -2.23 10.33 -4.44
CA PHE A 172 -0.84 9.87 -4.58
C PHE A 172 -0.08 10.25 -3.32
N GLU A 173 1.08 9.62 -3.11
CA GLU A 173 2.03 10.09 -2.11
C GLU A 173 3.05 11.04 -2.73
N TRP A 174 3.25 12.19 -2.10
CA TRP A 174 4.37 13.08 -2.38
C TRP A 174 5.42 12.98 -1.28
N SER A 175 6.67 12.77 -1.68
CA SER A 175 7.79 12.61 -0.77
C SER A 175 8.76 13.77 -0.87
N ALA A 176 9.28 14.17 0.29
CA ALA A 176 10.32 15.17 0.39
C ALA A 176 11.40 14.70 1.35
N THR A 177 12.65 14.94 0.99
CA THR A 177 13.82 14.63 1.83
C THR A 177 14.56 15.89 2.31
N PRO A 178 13.89 16.91 2.89
CA PRO A 178 14.61 18.07 3.42
C PRO A 178 15.46 17.65 4.61
N GLU A 179 16.70 18.12 4.67
CA GLU A 179 17.62 17.83 5.79
C GLU A 179 17.78 16.32 6.09
N GLN A 180 17.68 15.46 5.06
CA GLN A 180 17.73 13.99 5.17
C GLN A 180 16.56 13.36 5.95
N GLN A 181 15.46 14.07 6.18
CA GLN A 181 14.24 13.53 6.78
C GLN A 181 13.32 12.95 5.71
N ASN A 182 12.85 11.72 5.86
CA ASN A 182 11.88 11.13 4.94
C ASN A 182 10.46 11.60 5.31
N LEU A 183 9.99 12.66 4.65
CA LEU A 183 8.65 13.18 4.84
C LEU A 183 7.74 12.69 3.72
N HIS A 184 6.59 12.17 4.12
CA HIS A 184 5.60 11.54 3.25
C HIS A 184 4.26 12.23 3.43
N ARG A 185 3.60 12.60 2.33
CA ARG A 185 2.30 13.30 2.34
C ARG A 185 1.37 12.69 1.32
N ASN A 186 0.27 12.12 1.81
CA ASN A 186 -0.78 11.60 0.94
C ASN A 186 -1.69 12.76 0.51
N VAL A 187 -1.75 12.99 -0.80
CA VAL A 187 -2.57 14.01 -1.43
C VAL A 187 -3.83 13.32 -1.95
N ILE A 188 -4.96 13.59 -1.29
CA ILE A 188 -6.25 13.00 -1.64
C ILE A 188 -7.11 14.02 -2.39
N PHE A 189 -7.63 13.63 -3.55
CA PHE A 189 -8.48 14.45 -4.39
C PHE A 189 -9.95 14.36 -3.98
N ARG A 190 -10.66 15.48 -4.17
CA ARG A 190 -12.11 15.62 -3.91
C ARG A 190 -12.94 15.38 -5.16
#